data_AF-A3RDY2-F1
#
_entry.id   AF-A3RDY2-F1
#
_cell.length_a   1.000
_cell.length_b   1.000
_cell.length_c   1.000
_cell.angle_alpha   90.00
_cell.angle_beta   90.00
_cell.angle_gamma   90.00
#
_symmetry.space_group_name_H-M   'P 1'
#
loop_
_entity.id
_entity.type
_entity.pdbx_description
1 polymer ?
#
loop_
_entity_poly.entity_id
_entity_poly.type
_entity_poly.pdbx_seq_one_letter_code
_entity_poly.pdbx_strand_id
1 'polypeptide(L)'
;GGWTIIQRRFNGKVDFYRGWEEYRYGFGNYTLGEFYLGNENIFQLTSKRQYELRVDLGFNGGNYSAKYSRFRVLSEAEKYQLMVEDYSGTAGDDLTAHNSHYFSTRDRDNDKVNLNCAIQYK
;
A
#
# COMPACT_ATOMS: atom_id res chain seq x y z
N GLY A 1 -8.04 19.69 -4.51
CA GLY A 1 -8.33 18.37 -3.90
C GLY A 1 -7.59 18.24 -2.58
N GLY A 2 -7.98 17.29 -1.72
CA GLY A 2 -7.41 17.09 -0.38
C GLY A 2 -6.75 15.73 -0.14
N TRP A 3 -6.26 15.09 -1.21
CA TRP A 3 -5.63 13.76 -1.15
C TRP A 3 -4.16 13.84 -0.76
N THR A 4 -3.74 13.02 0.20
CA THR A 4 -2.32 12.75 0.47
C THR A 4 -1.91 11.52 -0.31
N ILE A 5 -0.92 11.64 -1.19
CA ILE A 5 -0.41 10.51 -1.98
C ILE A 5 0.56 9.71 -1.10
N ILE A 6 0.27 8.43 -0.91
CA ILE A 6 1.12 7.52 -0.11
C ILE A 6 2.00 6.60 -0.97
N GLN A 7 1.66 6.42 -2.24
CA GLN A 7 2.40 5.63 -3.21
C GLN A 7 2.13 6.16 -4.62
N ARG A 8 3.14 6.14 -5.49
CA ARG A 8 2.97 6.49 -6.92
C ARG A 8 3.90 5.67 -7.81
N ARG A 9 3.35 5.08 -8.88
CA ARG A 9 4.07 4.42 -10.00
C ARG A 9 3.65 5.01 -11.33
N PHE A 10 4.58 5.16 -12.27
CA PHE A 10 4.28 5.61 -13.64
C PHE A 10 5.36 5.28 -14.69
N ASN A 11 6.60 4.99 -14.29
CA ASN A 11 7.69 4.74 -15.25
C ASN A 11 8.66 3.61 -14.86
N GLY A 12 8.53 3.03 -13.67
CA GLY A 12 9.34 1.91 -13.20
C GLY A 12 10.80 2.25 -12.89
N LYS A 13 11.16 3.54 -12.75
CA LYS A 13 12.56 3.94 -12.46
C LYS A 13 12.95 3.71 -11.02
N VAL A 14 12.00 3.64 -10.10
CA VAL A 14 12.27 3.33 -8.70
C VAL A 14 12.05 1.84 -8.49
N ASP A 15 13.07 1.17 -7.95
CA ASP A 15 12.97 -0.21 -7.52
C ASP A 15 12.09 -0.32 -6.26
N PHE A 16 11.09 -1.20 -6.30
CA PHE A 16 10.17 -1.50 -5.19
C PHE A 16 10.45 -2.88 -4.56
N TYR A 17 11.42 -3.65 -5.07
CA TYR A 17 11.85 -4.90 -4.46
C TYR A 17 12.80 -4.65 -3.28
N ARG A 18 12.23 -4.11 -2.20
CA ARG A 18 12.94 -3.50 -1.07
C ARG A 18 12.78 -4.30 0.22
N GLY A 19 13.66 -4.06 1.18
CA GLY A 19 13.61 -4.69 2.51
C GLY A 19 12.61 -4.01 3.46
N TRP A 20 12.41 -4.61 4.64
CA TRP A 20 11.49 -4.11 5.66
C TRP A 20 11.82 -2.68 6.09
N GLU A 21 13.10 -2.39 6.32
CA GLU A 21 13.55 -1.08 6.79
C GLU A 21 13.22 0.04 5.79
N GLU A 22 13.41 -0.24 4.49
CA GLU A 22 13.09 0.71 3.42
C GLU A 22 11.56 0.93 3.31
N TYR A 23 10.76 -0.13 3.42
CA TYR A 23 9.29 0.01 3.45
C TYR A 23 8.78 0.69 4.72
N ARG A 24 9.47 0.51 5.86
CA ARG A 24 9.18 1.21 7.11
C ARG A 24 9.34 2.72 6.96
N TYR A 25 10.50 3.18 6.48
CA TYR A 25 10.84 4.61 6.41
C TYR A 25 10.36 5.30 5.12
N GLY A 26 10.09 4.54 4.06
CA GLY A 26 9.74 5.05 2.75
C GLY A 26 10.97 5.28 1.87
N PHE A 27 10.71 5.41 0.56
CA PHE A 27 11.75 5.55 -0.46
C PHE A 27 11.21 6.25 -1.71
N GLY A 28 12.13 6.69 -2.58
CA GLY A 28 11.81 7.37 -3.83
C GLY A 28 11.78 8.90 -3.69
N ASN A 29 11.08 9.58 -4.61
CA ASN A 29 11.01 11.04 -4.64
C ASN A 29 9.56 11.53 -4.50
N TYR A 30 9.23 12.02 -3.31
CA TYR A 30 7.90 12.50 -2.93
C TYR A 30 7.40 13.69 -3.76
N THR A 31 8.31 14.52 -4.28
CA THR A 31 7.96 15.75 -4.99
C THR A 31 7.59 15.46 -6.44
N LEU A 32 8.40 14.68 -7.16
CA LEU A 32 8.32 14.58 -8.62
C LEU A 32 8.41 13.14 -9.16
N GLY A 33 8.74 12.16 -8.33
CA GLY A 33 9.03 10.80 -8.79
C GLY A 33 8.06 9.73 -8.31
N GLU A 34 8.43 8.48 -8.59
CA GLU A 34 7.82 7.33 -7.95
C GLU A 34 8.31 7.25 -6.50
N PHE A 35 7.43 6.83 -5.60
CA PHE A 35 7.77 6.73 -4.19
C PHE A 35 6.81 5.82 -3.44
N TYR A 36 7.26 5.45 -2.23
CA TYR A 36 6.44 4.88 -1.18
C TYR A 36 6.65 5.71 0.10
N LEU A 37 5.58 6.20 0.71
CA LEU A 37 5.66 7.15 1.84
C LEU A 37 6.30 6.55 3.09
N GLY A 38 6.23 5.24 3.25
CA GLY A 38 6.72 4.52 4.43
C GLY A 38 5.57 4.08 5.35
N ASN A 39 5.62 2.83 5.79
CA ASN A 39 4.59 2.23 6.61
C ASN A 39 4.37 2.98 7.92
N GLU A 40 5.45 3.44 8.56
CA GLU A 40 5.35 4.21 9.80
C GLU A 40 4.60 5.53 9.57
N ASN A 41 4.92 6.24 8.48
CA ASN A 41 4.23 7.48 8.12
C ASN A 41 2.74 7.25 7.82
N ILE A 42 2.40 6.16 7.11
CA ILE A 42 1.01 5.80 6.80
C ILE A 42 0.25 5.42 8.07
N PHE A 43 0.85 4.65 8.99
CA PHE A 43 0.28 4.35 10.30
C PHE A 43 0.02 5.62 11.11
N GLN A 44 1.00 6.52 11.22
CA GLN A 44 0.86 7.79 11.96
C GLN A 44 -0.22 8.71 11.36
N LEU A 45 -0.45 8.64 10.05
CA LEU A 45 -1.56 9.36 9.41
C LEU A 45 -2.90 8.70 9.73
N THR A 46 -3.03 7.41 9.46
CA THR A 46 -4.32 6.69 9.50
C THR A 46 -4.79 6.32 10.90
N SER A 47 -3.92 6.41 11.92
CA SER A 47 -4.28 6.24 13.33
C SER A 47 -5.03 7.43 13.93
N LYS A 48 -4.88 8.64 13.37
CA LYS A 48 -5.41 9.88 13.97
C LYS A 48 -6.91 10.08 13.79
N ARG A 49 -7.47 9.55 12.70
CA ARG A 49 -8.90 9.63 12.35
C ARG A 49 -9.21 8.63 11.26
N GLN A 50 -10.47 8.55 10.85
CA GLN A 50 -10.84 7.75 9.69
C GLN A 50 -10.36 8.43 8.40
N TYR A 51 -9.76 7.64 7.50
CA TYR A 51 -9.36 8.04 6.16
C TYR A 51 -10.02 7.11 5.15
N GLU A 52 -10.34 7.66 3.98
CA GLU A 52 -10.63 6.88 2.78
C GLU A 52 -9.34 6.60 2.02
N LEU A 53 -9.27 5.43 1.38
CA LEU A 53 -8.23 5.11 0.39
C LEU A 53 -8.85 5.18 -1.00
N ARG A 54 -8.10 5.76 -1.94
CA ARG A 54 -8.39 5.70 -3.37
C ARG A 54 -7.16 5.22 -4.11
N VAL A 55 -7.34 4.24 -4.99
CA VAL A 55 -6.35 3.75 -5.92
C VAL A 55 -6.79 4.16 -7.32
N ASP A 56 -5.96 4.94 -8.02
CA ASP A 56 -6.19 5.32 -9.41
C ASP A 56 -5.25 4.50 -10.31
N LEU A 57 -5.81 3.87 -11.35
CA LEU A 57 -5.13 2.93 -12.24
C LEU A 57 -5.32 3.35 -13.71
N GLY A 58 -4.24 3.36 -14.46
CA GLY A 58 -4.26 3.52 -15.92
C GLY A 58 -3.93 2.21 -16.61
N PHE A 59 -4.81 1.69 -17.46
CA PHE A 59 -4.58 0.45 -18.21
C PHE A 59 -5.20 0.50 -19.61
N ASN A 60 -4.44 0.18 -20.66
CA ASN A 60 -4.87 0.18 -22.06
C ASN A 60 -5.63 1.45 -22.50
N GLY A 61 -5.21 2.62 -22.02
CA GLY A 61 -5.84 3.91 -22.31
C GLY A 61 -7.11 4.21 -21.49
N GLY A 62 -7.57 3.27 -20.66
CA GLY A 62 -8.64 3.48 -19.68
C GLY A 62 -8.13 3.98 -18.34
N ASN A 63 -8.99 4.71 -17.62
CA ASN A 63 -8.75 5.16 -16.24
C ASN A 63 -9.77 4.49 -15.32
N TYR A 64 -9.27 3.82 -14.28
CA TYR A 64 -10.07 3.07 -13.32
C TYR A 64 -9.77 3.55 -11.90
N SER A 65 -10.72 3.36 -10.99
CA SER A 65 -10.49 3.65 -9.58
C SER A 65 -11.10 2.59 -8.68
N ALA A 66 -10.43 2.31 -7.57
CA ALA A 66 -10.95 1.58 -6.43
C ALA A 66 -10.95 2.53 -5.22
N LYS A 67 -12.01 2.51 -4.42
CA LYS A 67 -12.16 3.33 -3.22
C LYS A 67 -12.60 2.47 -2.04
N TYR A 68 -12.06 2.75 -0.87
CA TYR A 68 -12.39 2.10 0.40
C TYR A 68 -12.71 3.19 1.41
N SER A 69 -13.92 3.18 1.97
CA SER A 69 -14.41 4.26 2.86
C SER A 69 -13.65 4.31 4.20
N ARG A 70 -13.07 3.18 4.58
CA ARG A 70 -12.24 3.01 5.78
C ARG A 70 -10.93 2.37 5.37
N PHE A 71 -9.85 3.08 5.65
CA PHE A 71 -8.50 2.61 5.44
C PHE A 71 -7.64 2.90 6.66
N ARG A 72 -6.96 1.86 7.17
CA ARG A 72 -5.92 1.98 8.18
C ARG A 72 -4.79 1.00 7.93
N VAL A 73 -3.60 1.40 8.35
CA VAL A 73 -2.46 0.53 8.56
C VAL A 73 -2.18 0.56 10.05
N LEU A 74 -2.03 -0.61 10.68
CA LEU A 74 -1.77 -0.72 12.11
C LEU A 74 -0.30 -0.48 12.46
N SER A 75 0.05 -0.58 13.74
CA SER A 75 1.41 -0.29 14.21
C SER A 75 2.45 -1.28 13.68
N GLU A 76 3.74 -0.95 13.82
CA GLU A 76 4.83 -1.88 13.51
C GLU A 76 4.78 -3.17 14.36
N ALA A 77 4.34 -3.06 15.61
CA ALA A 77 4.15 -4.21 16.51
C ALA A 77 3.06 -5.17 15.97
N GLU A 78 2.08 -4.62 15.25
CA GLU A 78 1.03 -5.35 14.52
C GLU A 78 1.42 -5.58 13.06
N LYS A 79 2.72 -5.46 12.74
CA LYS A 79 3.30 -5.75 11.42
C LYS A 79 2.63 -4.98 10.29
N TYR A 80 2.19 -3.75 10.58
CA TYR A 80 1.50 -2.88 9.62
C TYR A 80 0.29 -3.56 8.97
N GLN A 81 -0.50 -4.30 9.76
CA GLN A 81 -1.71 -4.97 9.27
C GLN A 81 -2.63 -4.00 8.53
N LEU A 82 -3.11 -4.44 7.36
CA LEU A 82 -4.06 -3.68 6.55
C LEU A 82 -5.47 -3.80 7.13
N MET A 83 -6.17 -2.68 7.19
CA MET A 83 -7.62 -2.63 7.39
C MET A 83 -8.27 -1.83 6.26
N VAL A 84 -9.15 -2.47 5.49
CA VAL A 84 -9.96 -1.84 4.44
C VAL A 84 -11.40 -2.34 4.49
N GLU A 85 -12.35 -1.44 4.29
CA GLU A 85 -13.78 -1.75 4.25
C GLU A 85 -14.52 -0.88 3.20
N ASP A 86 -15.74 -1.30 2.86
CA ASP A 86 -16.68 -0.57 2.00
C ASP A 86 -16.11 -0.20 0.63
N TYR A 87 -15.75 -1.21 -0.17
CA TYR A 87 -15.29 -1.03 -1.53
C TYR A 87 -16.36 -0.34 -2.41
N SER A 88 -15.90 0.57 -3.27
CA SER A 88 -16.63 1.05 -4.44
C SER A 88 -15.66 1.42 -5.56
N GLY A 89 -16.08 1.37 -6.82
CA GLY A 89 -15.22 1.78 -7.93
C GLY A 89 -15.46 1.00 -9.22
N THR A 90 -14.60 1.28 -10.19
CA THR A 90 -14.63 0.71 -11.54
C THR A 90 -13.47 -0.26 -11.81
N ALA A 91 -12.50 -0.36 -10.89
CA ALA A 91 -11.31 -1.17 -11.07
C ALA A 91 -11.47 -2.66 -10.73
N GLY A 92 -12.55 -3.03 -10.02
CA GLY A 92 -12.65 -4.34 -9.35
C GLY A 92 -12.10 -4.27 -7.91
N ASP A 93 -12.53 -5.21 -7.06
CA ASP A 93 -12.15 -5.25 -5.65
C ASP A 93 -11.10 -6.34 -5.37
N ASP A 94 -9.85 -6.03 -5.66
CA ASP A 94 -8.73 -6.95 -5.42
C ASP A 94 -8.04 -6.73 -4.07
N LEU A 95 -8.27 -5.59 -3.39
CA LEU A 95 -7.60 -5.28 -2.11
C LEU A 95 -8.32 -5.87 -0.90
N THR A 96 -9.64 -6.07 -0.95
CA THR A 96 -10.40 -6.66 0.18
C THR A 96 -9.90 -8.05 0.55
N ALA A 97 -9.40 -8.83 -0.41
CA ALA A 97 -8.78 -10.14 -0.14
C ALA A 97 -7.52 -10.05 0.73
N HIS A 98 -6.86 -8.88 0.77
CA HIS A 98 -5.70 -8.60 1.62
C HIS A 98 -6.08 -7.97 2.96
N ASN A 99 -7.37 -7.73 3.22
CA ASN A 99 -7.82 -7.17 4.48
C ASN A 99 -7.41 -8.06 5.66
N SER A 100 -6.93 -7.47 6.75
CA SER A 100 -6.41 -8.16 7.93
C SER A 100 -5.17 -9.05 7.68
N HIS A 101 -4.46 -8.86 6.57
CA HIS A 101 -3.13 -9.44 6.37
C HIS A 101 -2.04 -8.51 6.89
N TYR A 102 -0.96 -9.12 7.38
CA TYR A 102 0.25 -8.40 7.75
C TYR A 102 1.03 -7.99 6.51
N PHE A 103 1.83 -6.93 6.66
CA PHE A 103 2.78 -6.53 5.63
C PHE A 103 3.95 -7.51 5.58
N SER A 104 4.41 -7.86 4.38
CA SER A 104 5.57 -8.76 4.17
C SER A 104 6.55 -8.13 3.19
N THR A 105 7.83 -8.40 3.38
CA THR A 105 8.93 -8.01 2.48
C THR A 105 9.85 -9.19 2.22
N ARG A 106 10.74 -9.07 1.24
CA ARG A 106 11.68 -10.15 0.85
C ARG A 106 12.53 -10.68 2.02
N ASP A 107 12.77 -9.86 3.04
CA ASP A 107 13.56 -10.12 4.23
C ASP A 107 12.72 -10.29 5.51
N ARG A 108 11.39 -10.11 5.44
CA ARG A 108 10.48 -10.34 6.56
C ARG A 108 9.16 -10.95 6.09
N ASP A 109 9.06 -12.26 6.22
CA ASP A 109 7.86 -13.02 5.91
C ASP A 109 6.86 -12.99 7.07
N ASN A 110 5.71 -12.36 6.84
CA ASN A 110 4.58 -12.33 7.77
C ASN A 110 3.29 -12.84 7.11
N ASP A 111 3.37 -13.43 5.93
CA ASP A 111 2.18 -13.91 5.25
C ASP A 111 1.71 -15.25 5.86
N LYS A 112 0.57 -15.76 5.37
CA LYS A 112 -0.08 -16.97 5.92
C LYS A 112 0.17 -18.21 5.06
N VAL A 113 1.11 -18.15 4.13
CA VAL A 113 1.43 -19.27 3.23
C VAL A 113 2.82 -19.83 3.53
N ASN A 114 3.08 -21.05 3.08
CA ASN A 114 4.35 -21.74 3.36
C ASN A 114 5.54 -21.20 2.54
N LEU A 115 5.27 -20.29 1.60
CA LEU A 115 6.26 -19.69 0.70
C LEU A 115 6.30 -18.19 1.00
N ASN A 116 7.46 -17.56 0.87
CA ASN A 116 7.52 -16.11 1.00
C ASN A 116 6.92 -15.44 -0.25
N CYS A 117 5.69 -14.94 -0.15
CA CYS A 117 5.01 -14.26 -1.26
C CYS A 117 5.84 -13.10 -1.80
N ALA A 118 6.52 -12.36 -0.94
CA ALA A 118 7.32 -11.20 -1.34
C ALA A 118 8.56 -11.60 -2.15
N ILE A 119 9.07 -12.82 -2.03
CA ILE A 119 10.14 -13.36 -2.89
C ILE A 119 9.54 -13.90 -4.20
N GLN A 120 8.36 -14.52 -4.15
CA GLN A 120 7.71 -15.13 -5.32
C GLN A 120 7.14 -14.09 -6.30
N TYR A 121 6.59 -12.99 -5.79
CA TYR A 121 5.91 -11.94 -6.55
C TYR A 121 6.68 -10.62 -6.49
N LYS A 122 7.80 -10.54 -7.21
CA LYS A 122 8.69 -9.38 -7.29
C LYS A 122 8.38 -8.44 -8.47
#